data_AF-A0A1V6AZW2-F1
#
_entry.id   AF-A0A1V6AZW2-F1
#
_cell.length_a   1.000
_cell.length_b   1.000
_cell.length_c   1.000
_cell.angle_alpha   90.00
_cell.angle_beta   90.00
_cell.angle_gamma   90.00
#
_symmetry.space_group_name_H-M   'P 1'
#
loop_
_entity.id
_entity.type
_entity.pdbx_description
1 polymer ?
#
loop_
_entity_poly.entity_id
_entity_poly.type
_entity_poly.pdbx_seq_one_letter_code
_entity_poly.pdbx_strand_id
1 'polypeptide(L)'
;MKKSVSWIAAALLVAAAGAAAAQRLPPGSQAVFLKNGEVLTGRIIDVVLPPLDLKMESGSLIALRDVWMINFESGDWNFPEERNILETNDHYIFLKSGDIHSGRISAYAADRKAFVFETGESFPLVQCRRIYFSKTVPRGLR
;
A
#
# COMPACT_ATOMS: atom_id res chain seq x y z
N MET A 1 24.42 62.23 -8.45
CA MET A 1 24.48 60.77 -8.69
C MET A 1 24.38 60.02 -7.37
N LYS A 2 23.27 59.32 -7.12
CA LYS A 2 23.15 58.14 -6.24
C LYS A 2 21.76 57.57 -6.53
N LYS A 3 21.74 56.45 -7.25
CA LYS A 3 20.54 55.71 -7.67
C LYS A 3 20.16 54.77 -6.53
N SER A 4 18.92 54.82 -6.07
CA SER A 4 18.35 53.80 -5.18
C SER A 4 17.07 53.32 -5.84
N VAL A 5 17.22 52.25 -6.62
CA VAL A 5 16.12 51.52 -7.27
C VAL A 5 15.46 50.66 -6.21
N SER A 6 14.22 50.99 -5.85
CA SER A 6 13.35 50.16 -5.03
C SER A 6 12.76 49.07 -5.93
N TRP A 7 13.10 47.81 -5.68
CA TRP A 7 12.59 46.67 -6.45
C TRP A 7 11.25 46.21 -5.89
N ILE A 8 10.24 46.24 -6.76
CA ILE A 8 8.91 45.67 -6.55
C ILE A 8 8.97 44.15 -6.71
N ALA A 9 8.31 43.48 -5.77
CA ALA A 9 7.84 42.10 -5.66
C ALA A 9 7.98 41.13 -6.85
N ALA A 10 8.31 39.87 -6.51
CA ALA A 10 7.63 38.70 -7.06
C ALA A 10 7.55 37.61 -5.98
N ALA A 11 6.34 37.39 -5.47
CA ALA A 11 6.00 36.23 -4.68
C ALA A 11 6.10 34.98 -5.55
N LEU A 12 6.96 34.04 -5.16
CA LEU A 12 6.93 32.67 -5.68
C LEU A 12 6.29 31.79 -4.61
N LEU A 13 4.96 31.83 -4.58
CA LEU A 13 4.16 30.73 -4.06
C LEU A 13 4.41 29.55 -5.02
N VAL A 14 5.29 28.63 -4.65
CA VAL A 14 5.38 27.34 -5.32
C VAL A 14 4.21 26.50 -4.82
N ALA A 15 3.05 26.67 -5.46
CA ALA A 15 1.97 25.70 -5.41
C ALA A 15 2.39 24.48 -6.25
N ALA A 16 3.16 23.57 -5.66
CA ALA A 16 3.39 22.26 -6.25
C ALA A 16 2.24 21.33 -5.83
N ALA A 17 1.07 21.52 -6.44
CA ALA A 17 0.08 20.47 -6.56
C ALA A 17 0.53 19.58 -7.74
N GLY A 18 1.09 18.41 -7.45
CA GLY A 18 1.42 17.42 -8.48
C GLY A 18 2.65 16.59 -8.14
N ALA A 19 2.43 15.27 -8.05
CA ALA A 19 3.41 14.23 -7.77
C ALA A 19 4.04 14.29 -6.37
N ALA A 20 3.38 13.65 -5.40
CA ALA A 20 4.12 13.06 -4.30
C ALA A 20 5.20 12.18 -4.93
N ALA A 21 6.46 12.58 -4.83
CA ALA A 21 7.56 11.78 -5.31
C ALA A 21 7.42 10.40 -4.69
N ALA A 22 7.34 9.36 -5.52
CA ALA A 22 7.27 7.98 -5.07
C ALA A 22 8.33 7.75 -4.01
N GLN A 23 7.93 7.66 -2.75
CA GLN A 23 8.88 7.44 -1.67
C GLN A 23 9.46 6.05 -1.91
N ARG A 24 10.75 6.02 -2.25
CA ARG A 24 11.48 4.78 -2.47
C ARG A 24 11.50 4.03 -1.15
N LEU A 25 10.87 2.86 -1.12
CA LEU A 25 10.88 2.01 0.05
C LEU A 25 12.30 1.50 0.32
N PRO A 26 12.68 1.33 1.60
CA PRO A 26 13.87 0.57 1.93
C PRO A 26 13.82 -0.84 1.29
N PRO A 27 14.97 -1.42 0.91
CA PRO A 27 14.99 -2.74 0.25
C PRO A 27 14.23 -3.82 1.04
N GLY A 28 13.22 -4.39 0.40
CA GLY A 28 12.40 -5.46 0.98
C GLY A 28 11.34 -5.00 1.98
N SER A 29 11.14 -3.69 2.19
CA SER A 29 9.99 -3.15 2.92
C SER A 29 8.74 -3.08 2.05
N GLN A 30 7.59 -3.00 2.70
CA GLN A 30 6.27 -2.80 2.10
C GLN A 30 5.68 -1.51 2.67
N ALA A 31 4.82 -0.86 1.88
CA ALA A 31 3.90 0.15 2.39
C ALA A 31 2.54 -0.49 2.69
N VAL A 32 2.05 -0.32 3.91
CA VAL A 32 0.77 -0.82 4.40
C VAL A 32 -0.13 0.38 4.63
N PHE A 33 -1.19 0.47 3.83
CA PHE A 33 -2.17 1.55 3.88
C PHE A 33 -3.39 1.08 4.64
N LEU A 34 -3.73 1.80 5.71
CA LEU A 34 -4.83 1.44 6.59
C LEU A 34 -6.14 2.12 6.15
N LYS A 35 -7.26 1.53 6.57
CA LYS A 35 -8.61 2.04 6.28
C LYS A 35 -8.91 3.40 6.94
N ASN A 36 -8.16 3.77 7.98
CA ASN A 36 -8.21 5.09 8.61
C ASN A 36 -7.42 6.16 7.82
N GLY A 37 -6.64 5.77 6.82
CA GLY A 37 -5.79 6.64 6.01
C GLY A 37 -4.33 6.75 6.47
N GLU A 38 -3.96 6.09 7.56
CA GLU A 38 -2.57 5.99 7.99
C GLU A 38 -1.75 5.10 7.04
N VAL A 39 -0.46 5.42 6.93
CA VAL A 39 0.49 4.66 6.11
C VAL A 39 1.65 4.21 6.99
N LEU A 40 1.88 2.90 7.01
CA LEU A 40 2.98 2.28 7.72
C LEU A 40 3.97 1.72 6.71
N THR A 41 5.26 1.93 6.93
CA THR A 41 6.32 1.35 6.09
C THR A 41 7.20 0.43 6.93
N GLY A 42 7.46 -0.77 6.44
CA GLY A 42 8.33 -1.71 7.13
C GLY A 42 8.32 -3.09 6.48
N ARG A 43 9.09 -4.01 7.05
CA ARG A 43 9.10 -5.41 6.60
C ARG A 43 8.01 -6.21 7.29
N ILE A 44 7.16 -6.86 6.51
CA ILE A 44 6.26 -7.91 6.99
C ILE A 44 7.09 -9.18 7.15
N ILE A 45 7.23 -9.69 8.37
CA ILE A 45 8.03 -10.88 8.66
C ILE A 45 7.18 -12.14 8.78
N ASP A 46 5.91 -11.97 9.16
CA ASP A 46 4.96 -13.07 9.37
C ASP A 46 3.50 -12.56 9.38
N VAL A 47 2.54 -13.48 9.40
CA VAL A 47 1.13 -13.20 9.71
C VAL A 47 0.68 -14.17 10.80
N VAL A 48 0.22 -13.63 11.92
CA VAL A 48 -0.20 -14.40 13.11
C VAL A 48 -1.65 -14.85 12.92
N LEU A 49 -1.99 -16.04 13.44
CA LEU A 49 -3.31 -16.66 13.37
C LEU A 49 -3.82 -17.03 14.78
N PRO A 50 -5.14 -17.01 15.04
CA PRO A 50 -6.12 -15.97 14.73
C PRO A 50 -6.26 -14.96 15.90
N PRO A 51 -6.63 -13.69 15.63
CA PRO A 51 -6.98 -13.11 14.33
C PRO A 51 -5.77 -12.98 13.38
N LEU A 52 -6.04 -12.82 12.08
CA LEU A 52 -5.02 -12.56 11.06
C LEU A 52 -4.40 -11.17 11.26
N ASP A 53 -3.21 -11.13 11.84
CA ASP A 53 -2.47 -9.90 12.09
C ASP A 53 -1.11 -9.93 11.36
N LEU A 54 -0.80 -8.88 10.60
CA LEU A 54 0.52 -8.69 10.01
C LEU A 54 1.52 -8.40 11.13
N LYS A 55 2.58 -9.22 11.20
CA LYS A 55 3.71 -8.97 12.10
C LYS A 55 4.79 -8.22 11.35
N MET A 56 5.08 -7.02 11.82
CA MET A 56 6.15 -6.17 11.29
C MET A 56 7.48 -6.49 11.98
N GLU A 57 8.59 -6.27 11.30
CA GLU A 57 9.94 -6.37 11.87
C GLU A 57 10.16 -5.44 13.08
N SER A 58 9.45 -4.30 13.12
CA SER A 58 9.43 -3.38 14.26
C SER A 58 8.80 -3.97 15.53
N GLY A 59 8.15 -5.14 15.44
CA GLY A 59 7.35 -5.73 16.51
C GLY A 59 5.88 -5.29 16.52
N SER A 60 5.49 -4.37 15.63
CA SER A 60 4.09 -3.93 15.49
C SER A 60 3.21 -5.06 14.93
N LEU A 61 1.99 -5.16 15.45
CA LEU A 61 0.93 -6.02 14.92
C LEU A 61 -0.15 -5.16 14.28
N ILE A 62 -0.52 -5.47 13.04
CA ILE A 62 -1.53 -4.74 12.28
C ILE A 62 -2.61 -5.73 11.88
N ALA A 63 -3.83 -5.55 12.40
CA ALA A 63 -4.93 -6.43 12.05
C ALA A 63 -5.28 -6.31 10.56
N LEU A 64 -5.37 -7.44 9.87
CA LEU A 64 -5.61 -7.46 8.42
C LEU A 64 -6.93 -6.78 8.04
N ARG A 65 -7.93 -6.83 8.93
CA ARG A 65 -9.22 -6.14 8.77
C ARG A 65 -9.09 -4.62 8.66
N ASP A 66 -8.04 -4.04 9.22
CA ASP A 66 -7.79 -2.60 9.23
C ASP A 66 -6.94 -2.16 8.03
N VAL A 67 -6.36 -3.11 7.30
CA VAL A 67 -5.57 -2.86 6.09
C VAL A 67 -6.52 -2.62 4.91
N TRP A 68 -6.21 -1.59 4.12
CA TRP A 68 -6.84 -1.33 2.83
C TRP A 68 -5.99 -1.87 1.68
N MET A 69 -4.68 -1.62 1.71
CA MET A 69 -3.76 -2.02 0.63
C MET A 69 -2.35 -2.30 1.17
N ILE A 70 -1.65 -3.28 0.59
CA ILE A 70 -0.21 -3.49 0.79
C ILE A 70 0.49 -3.35 -0.56
N ASN A 71 1.48 -2.46 -0.64
CA ASN A 71 2.33 -2.26 -1.82
C ASN A 71 3.72 -2.80 -1.55
N PHE A 72 4.19 -3.70 -2.42
CA PHE A 72 5.49 -4.36 -2.31
C PHE A 72 6.57 -3.70 -3.17
N GLU A 73 6.22 -2.68 -3.98
CA GLU A 73 7.13 -2.05 -4.94
C GLU A 73 7.48 -0.60 -4.62
N SER A 74 6.53 0.19 -4.11
CA SER A 74 6.74 1.61 -3.82
C SER A 74 5.92 2.10 -2.62
N GLY A 75 6.23 3.30 -2.15
CA GLY A 75 5.44 4.02 -1.13
C GLY A 75 4.17 4.68 -1.70
N ASP A 76 3.83 4.46 -2.97
CA ASP A 76 2.65 5.03 -3.58
C ASP A 76 1.40 4.23 -3.25
N TRP A 77 0.26 4.92 -3.27
CA TRP A 77 -1.05 4.32 -3.02
C TRP A 77 -2.01 4.42 -4.20
N ASN A 78 -1.80 5.40 -5.09
CA ASN A 78 -2.76 5.76 -6.11
C ASN A 78 -2.45 5.07 -7.45
N PHE A 79 -3.02 3.88 -7.65
CA PHE A 79 -2.95 3.12 -8.89
C PHE A 79 -4.33 3.06 -9.54
N PRO A 80 -4.77 4.12 -10.26
CA PRO A 80 -6.13 4.20 -10.79
C PRO A 80 -6.46 3.04 -11.75
N GLU A 81 -5.52 2.63 -12.59
CA GLU A 81 -5.71 1.51 -13.53
C GLU A 81 -6.03 0.20 -12.80
N GLU A 82 -5.29 -0.12 -11.73
CA GLU A 82 -5.56 -1.30 -10.90
C GLU A 82 -6.87 -1.17 -10.11
N ARG A 83 -7.15 0.02 -9.54
CA ARG A 83 -8.38 0.25 -8.78
C ARG A 83 -9.64 0.13 -9.62
N ASN A 84 -9.57 0.46 -10.91
CA ASN A 84 -10.70 0.33 -11.83
C ASN A 84 -11.05 -1.13 -12.13
N ILE A 85 -10.15 -2.09 -11.82
CA ILE A 85 -10.39 -3.54 -11.96
C ILE A 85 -11.11 -4.11 -10.72
N LEU A 86 -11.15 -3.37 -9.59
CA LEU A 86 -11.76 -3.86 -8.34
C LEU A 86 -13.29 -3.78 -8.39
N GLU A 87 -13.92 -4.82 -8.96
CA GLU A 87 -15.37 -4.88 -9.15
C GLU A 87 -16.14 -5.10 -7.83
N THR A 88 -15.62 -5.95 -6.94
CA THR A 88 -16.26 -6.33 -5.67
C THR A 88 -15.49 -5.81 -4.46
N ASN A 89 -15.98 -6.12 -3.25
CA ASN A 89 -15.26 -5.86 -2.01
C ASN A 89 -14.40 -7.07 -1.57
N ASP A 90 -14.13 -8.02 -2.47
CA ASP A 90 -13.22 -9.12 -2.19
C ASP A 90 -11.78 -8.62 -2.07
N HIS A 91 -10.88 -9.51 -1.67
CA HIS A 91 -9.46 -9.22 -1.71
C HIS A 91 -8.92 -9.50 -3.11
N TYR A 92 -8.02 -8.64 -3.58
CA TYR A 92 -7.38 -8.78 -4.89
C TYR A 92 -5.87 -8.83 -4.70
N ILE A 93 -5.23 -9.81 -5.32
CA ILE A 93 -3.78 -9.99 -5.33
C ILE A 93 -3.30 -9.76 -6.77
N PHE A 94 -2.53 -8.70 -6.96
CA PHE A 94 -1.81 -8.41 -8.20
C PHE A 94 -0.42 -9.01 -8.08
N LEU A 95 -0.07 -9.92 -8.98
CA LEU A 95 1.24 -10.57 -9.01
C LEU A 95 2.22 -9.76 -9.87
N LYS A 96 3.52 -9.94 -9.59
CA LYS A 96 4.61 -9.37 -10.39
C LYS A 96 4.64 -9.90 -11.83
N SER A 97 4.03 -11.07 -12.09
CA SER A 97 3.84 -11.61 -13.43
C SER A 97 2.85 -10.80 -14.27
N GLY A 98 1.97 -10.02 -13.62
CA GLY A 98 0.84 -9.34 -14.26
C GLY A 98 -0.50 -10.03 -14.01
N ASP A 99 -0.51 -11.24 -13.47
CA ASP A 99 -1.75 -11.96 -13.15
C ASP A 99 -2.48 -11.31 -11.97
N ILE A 100 -3.81 -11.45 -11.98
CA ILE A 100 -4.70 -10.87 -10.96
C ILE A 100 -5.62 -11.97 -10.46
N HIS A 101 -5.65 -12.15 -9.15
CA HIS A 101 -6.54 -13.10 -8.49
C HIS A 101 -7.43 -12.38 -7.49
N SER A 102 -8.71 -12.76 -7.43
CA SER A 102 -9.68 -12.20 -6.51
C SER A 102 -10.36 -13.28 -5.68
N GLY A 103 -10.58 -13.01 -4.40
CA GLY A 103 -11.26 -13.92 -3.49
C GLY A 103 -11.12 -13.48 -2.05
N ARG A 104 -11.67 -14.28 -1.13
CA ARG A 104 -11.51 -14.04 0.31
C ARG A 104 -10.26 -14.75 0.81
N ILE A 105 -9.38 -14.01 1.47
CA ILE A 105 -8.23 -14.56 2.21
C ILE A 105 -8.77 -15.18 3.50
N SER A 106 -8.49 -16.46 3.70
CA SER A 106 -8.94 -17.24 4.86
C SER A 106 -7.80 -17.60 5.82
N ALA A 107 -6.58 -17.72 5.32
CA ALA A 107 -5.44 -18.16 6.10
C ALA A 107 -4.12 -17.59 5.59
N TYR A 108 -3.07 -17.83 6.38
CA TYR A 108 -1.69 -17.59 6.00
C TYR A 108 -0.86 -18.86 6.23
N ALA A 109 -0.15 -19.29 5.20
CA ALA A 109 0.76 -20.43 5.25
C ALA A 109 2.16 -19.93 5.58
N ALA A 110 2.56 -20.05 6.87
CA ALA A 110 3.81 -19.49 7.38
C ALA A 110 5.07 -20.12 6.76
N ASP A 111 5.03 -21.41 6.45
CA ASP A 111 6.08 -22.16 5.76
C ASP A 111 6.41 -21.58 4.38
N ARG A 112 5.38 -21.14 3.66
CA ARG A 112 5.48 -20.58 2.30
C ARG A 112 5.43 -19.05 2.27
N LYS A 113 5.22 -18.42 3.42
CA LYS A 113 4.91 -17.00 3.56
C LYS A 113 3.87 -16.54 2.53
N ALA A 114 2.73 -17.22 2.53
CA ALA A 114 1.71 -17.07 1.49
C ALA A 114 0.33 -16.81 2.08
N PHE A 115 -0.42 -15.88 1.49
CA PHE A 115 -1.85 -15.79 1.74
C PHE A 115 -2.58 -16.93 1.04
N VAL A 116 -3.61 -17.45 1.68
CA VAL A 116 -4.44 -18.55 1.15
C VAL A 116 -5.87 -18.05 1.02
N PHE A 117 -6.44 -18.22 -0.16
CA PHE A 117 -7.87 -17.95 -0.40
C PHE A 117 -8.74 -19.09 0.13
N GLU A 118 -10.04 -18.82 0.33
CA GLU A 118 -11.02 -19.85 0.70
C GLU A 118 -11.08 -21.02 -0.30
N THR A 119 -10.70 -20.78 -1.57
CA THR A 119 -10.58 -21.81 -2.61
C THR A 119 -9.39 -22.75 -2.42
N GLY A 120 -8.45 -22.41 -1.53
CA GLY A 120 -7.19 -23.13 -1.30
C GLY A 120 -6.02 -22.63 -2.15
N GLU A 121 -6.25 -21.72 -3.09
CA GLU A 121 -5.18 -21.05 -3.84
C GLU A 121 -4.26 -20.27 -2.90
N SER A 122 -2.95 -20.35 -3.13
CA SER A 122 -1.94 -19.73 -2.26
C SER A 122 -1.00 -18.81 -3.02
N PHE A 123 -0.74 -17.63 -2.44
CA PHE A 123 0.01 -16.55 -3.07
C PHE A 123 1.17 -16.11 -2.16
N PRO A 124 2.42 -16.54 -2.44
CA PRO A 124 3.59 -16.11 -1.69
C PRO A 124 3.78 -14.59 -1.75
N LEU A 125 4.04 -13.95 -0.60
CA LEU A 125 4.21 -12.50 -0.50
C LEU A 125 5.30 -11.95 -1.43
N VAL A 126 6.34 -12.75 -1.69
CA VAL A 126 7.46 -12.36 -2.59
C VAL A 126 7.01 -12.19 -4.05
N GLN A 127 5.93 -12.86 -4.46
CA GLN A 127 5.36 -12.77 -5.81
C GLN A 127 4.33 -11.64 -5.93
N CYS A 128 3.78 -11.19 -4.80
CA CYS A 128 2.82 -10.10 -4.77
C CYS A 128 3.49 -8.77 -5.17
N ARG A 129 2.82 -8.06 -6.07
CA ARG A 129 3.08 -6.66 -6.39
C ARG A 129 2.26 -5.76 -5.47
N ARG A 130 0.95 -6.01 -5.40
CA ARG A 130 0.00 -5.28 -4.56
C ARG A 130 -1.13 -6.20 -4.10
N ILE A 131 -1.65 -5.92 -2.92
CA ILE A 131 -2.82 -6.60 -2.37
C ILE A 131 -3.83 -5.54 -1.95
N TYR A 132 -5.05 -5.62 -2.45
CA TYR A 132 -6.17 -4.79 -2.02
C TYR A 132 -7.12 -5.61 -1.16
N PHE A 133 -7.56 -5.05 -0.04
CA PHE A 133 -8.52 -5.66 0.88
C PHE A 133 -9.92 -5.03 0.80
N SER A 134 -10.07 -3.98 -0.03
CA SER A 134 -11.35 -3.39 -0.40
C SER A 134 -11.16 -2.47 -1.61
N LYS A 135 -12.19 -2.38 -2.47
CA LYS A 135 -12.25 -1.38 -3.54
C LYS A 135 -12.45 0.06 -3.04
N THR A 136 -12.94 0.23 -1.81
CA THR A 136 -13.26 1.56 -1.28
C THR A 136 -12.02 2.25 -0.77
N VAL A 137 -11.63 3.33 -1.44
CA VAL A 137 -10.48 4.15 -1.06
C VAL A 137 -10.76 4.86 0.28
N PRO A 138 -9.88 4.70 1.30
CA PRO A 138 -9.98 5.38 2.58
C PRO A 138 -10.08 6.90 2.43
N ARG A 139 -10.95 7.56 3.22
CA ARG A 139 -11.12 9.02 3.15
C ARG A 139 -9.83 9.77 3.47
N GLY A 140 -9.01 9.27 4.40
CA GLY A 140 -7.75 9.89 4.78
C GLY A 140 -6.65 9.79 3.71
N LEU A 141 -6.86 9.01 2.63
CA LEU A 141 -5.95 8.96 1.48
C LEU A 141 -6.45 9.79 0.29
N ARG A 142 -7.69 10.30 0.33
CA ARG A 142 -8.28 11.06 -0.78
C ARG A 142 -7.84 12.51 -0.82
#